data_AF-A0A1F9B8C6-F1
#
_entry.id   AF-A0A1F9B8C6-F1
#
_cell.length_a   1.000
_cell.length_b   1.000
_cell.length_c   1.000
_cell.angle_alpha   90.00
_cell.angle_beta   90.00
_cell.angle_gamma   90.00
#
_symmetry.space_group_name_H-M   'P 1'
#
loop_
_entity.id
_entity.type
_entity.pdbx_description
1 polymer ?
#
loop_
_entity_poly.entity_id
_entity_poly.type
_entity_poly.pdbx_seq_one_letter_code
_entity_poly.pdbx_strand_id
1 'polypeptide(L)'
;LIKQSLRSIRNFSWSLEQLESLIDLLKTLEPLLKSTVPQLIHYLDDMEQKGVFRTYGAMLSVRAKVAKQYSAEDFELMSDAFTSLLGLLRKLASPEVQTLLQRMVEIPAGLDLGTSQSVGPVGLVKAAYSDDVKQGLGVLIELTKALGKLKG
;
A
#
# COMPACT_ATOMS: atom_id res chain seq x y z
N LEU A 1 -41.52 9.43 -61.91
CA LEU A 1 -42.09 8.62 -60.80
C LEU A 1 -41.63 7.16 -60.85
N ILE A 2 -41.85 6.42 -61.94
CA ILE A 2 -41.43 5.00 -62.09
C ILE A 2 -39.93 4.76 -61.83
N LYS A 3 -39.04 5.64 -62.32
CA LYS A 3 -37.57 5.55 -62.09
C LYS A 3 -37.19 5.71 -60.61
N GLN A 4 -37.95 6.51 -59.85
CA GLN A 4 -37.73 6.72 -58.42
C GLN A 4 -38.23 5.54 -57.61
N SER A 5 -39.38 4.97 -57.99
CA SER A 5 -39.92 3.73 -57.39
C SER A 5 -38.99 2.53 -57.61
N LEU A 6 -38.46 2.34 -58.82
CA LEU A 6 -37.48 1.27 -59.12
C LEU A 6 -36.18 1.44 -58.31
N ARG A 7 -35.69 2.67 -58.13
CA ARG A 7 -34.51 2.96 -57.28
C ARG A 7 -34.79 2.70 -55.79
N SER A 8 -36.00 2.99 -55.31
CA SER A 8 -36.40 2.73 -53.92
C SER A 8 -36.50 1.24 -53.63
N ILE A 9 -37.05 0.45 -54.56
CA ILE A 9 -37.11 -1.02 -54.44
C ILE A 9 -35.69 -1.61 -54.41
N ARG A 10 -34.77 -1.08 -55.23
CA ARG A 10 -33.36 -1.50 -55.22
C ARG A 10 -32.66 -1.17 -53.90
N ASN A 11 -32.89 0.02 -53.35
CA ASN A 11 -32.34 0.40 -52.04
C ASN A 11 -32.91 -0.45 -50.89
N PHE A 12 -34.18 -0.83 -50.99
CA PHE A 12 -34.83 -1.72 -50.02
C PHE A 12 -34.25 -3.14 -50.11
N SER A 13 -34.11 -3.69 -51.32
CA SER A 13 -33.44 -4.98 -51.57
C SER A 13 -32.02 -5.00 -50.98
N TRP A 14 -31.24 -3.96 -51.28
CA TRP A 14 -29.88 -3.84 -50.74
C TRP A 14 -29.87 -3.78 -49.20
N SER A 15 -30.85 -3.11 -48.57
CA SER A 15 -30.95 -3.06 -47.11
C SER A 15 -31.33 -4.42 -46.52
N LEU A 16 -32.19 -5.18 -47.19
CA LEU A 16 -32.53 -6.56 -46.80
C LEU A 16 -31.32 -7.48 -46.92
N GLU A 17 -30.53 -7.35 -47.99
CA GLU A 17 -29.26 -8.09 -48.16
C GLU A 17 -28.24 -7.74 -47.06
N GLN A 18 -28.18 -6.48 -46.61
CA GLN A 18 -27.34 -6.12 -45.45
C GLN A 18 -27.84 -6.74 -44.15
N LEU A 19 -29.15 -6.79 -43.93
CA LEU A 19 -29.73 -7.46 -42.76
C LEU A 19 -29.48 -8.97 -42.79
N GLU A 20 -29.55 -9.59 -43.96
CA GLU A 20 -29.20 -11.00 -44.16
C GLU A 20 -27.73 -11.27 -43.83
N SER A 21 -26.82 -10.41 -44.30
CA SER A 21 -25.39 -10.47 -43.95
C SER A 21 -25.14 -10.35 -42.44
N LEU A 22 -25.86 -9.47 -41.74
CA LEU A 22 -25.78 -9.36 -40.28
C LEU A 22 -26.33 -10.59 -39.56
N ILE A 23 -27.42 -11.15 -40.06
CA ILE A 23 -28.01 -12.38 -39.53
C ILE A 23 -27.03 -13.55 -39.73
N ASP A 24 -26.36 -13.64 -40.88
CA ASP A 24 -25.38 -14.69 -41.16
C ASP A 24 -24.11 -14.53 -40.33
N LEU A 25 -23.67 -13.30 -40.08
CA LEU A 25 -22.62 -13.01 -39.09
C LEU A 25 -23.06 -13.46 -37.70
N LEU A 26 -24.28 -13.16 -37.27
CA LEU A 26 -24.81 -13.59 -35.98
C LEU A 26 -24.92 -15.11 -35.88
N LYS A 27 -25.36 -15.82 -36.92
CA LYS A 27 -25.35 -17.29 -36.96
C LYS A 27 -23.93 -17.87 -36.87
N THR A 28 -22.97 -17.20 -37.50
CA THR A 28 -21.55 -17.59 -37.44
C THR A 28 -20.98 -17.40 -36.03
N LEU A 29 -21.38 -16.32 -35.35
CA LEU A 29 -20.96 -16.02 -33.99
C LEU A 29 -21.80 -16.73 -32.91
N GLU A 30 -23.00 -17.20 -33.24
CA GLU A 30 -23.92 -17.89 -32.34
C GLU A 30 -23.25 -19.00 -31.51
N PRO A 31 -22.47 -19.93 -32.09
CA PRO A 31 -21.78 -20.94 -31.28
C PRO A 31 -20.74 -20.34 -30.33
N LEU A 32 -20.03 -19.28 -30.74
CA LEU A 32 -19.08 -18.57 -29.88
C LEU A 32 -19.78 -17.84 -28.75
N LEU A 33 -20.92 -17.20 -29.02
CA LEU A 33 -21.73 -16.53 -28.01
C LEU A 33 -22.35 -17.54 -27.03
N LYS A 34 -22.87 -18.67 -27.53
CA LYS A 34 -23.42 -19.74 -26.69
C LYS A 34 -22.38 -20.35 -25.75
N SER A 35 -21.10 -20.35 -26.10
CA SER A 35 -20.01 -20.76 -25.21
C SER A 35 -19.52 -19.64 -24.30
N THR A 36 -19.29 -18.45 -24.86
CA THR A 36 -18.63 -17.33 -24.18
C THR A 36 -19.55 -16.61 -23.20
N VAL A 37 -20.84 -16.46 -23.53
CA VAL A 37 -21.80 -15.74 -22.66
C VAL A 37 -21.97 -16.46 -21.32
N PRO A 38 -22.20 -17.78 -21.26
CA PRO A 38 -22.24 -18.49 -19.97
C PRO A 38 -20.94 -18.37 -19.16
N GLN A 39 -19.78 -18.47 -19.82
CA GLN A 39 -18.48 -18.33 -19.16
C GLN A 39 -18.28 -16.93 -18.58
N LEU A 40 -18.68 -15.89 -19.32
CA LEU A 40 -18.65 -14.52 -18.84
C LEU A 40 -19.61 -14.32 -17.66
N ILE A 41 -20.82 -14.88 -17.72
CA ILE A 41 -21.78 -14.83 -16.61
C ILE A 41 -21.18 -15.50 -15.37
N HIS A 42 -20.61 -16.70 -15.49
CA HIS A 42 -19.96 -17.39 -14.37
C HIS A 42 -18.76 -16.62 -13.81
N TYR A 43 -17.97 -15.98 -14.67
CA TYR A 43 -16.86 -15.14 -14.23
C TYR A 43 -17.34 -13.91 -13.47
N LEU A 44 -18.37 -13.23 -13.97
CA LEU A 44 -18.97 -12.08 -13.28
C LEU A 44 -19.63 -12.49 -11.96
N ASP A 45 -20.31 -13.65 -11.93
CA ASP A 45 -20.90 -14.19 -10.70
C ASP A 45 -19.83 -14.55 -9.65
N ASP A 46 -18.74 -15.19 -10.05
CA ASP A 46 -17.59 -15.46 -9.17
C ASP A 46 -16.97 -14.17 -8.62
N MET A 47 -16.84 -13.13 -9.46
CA MET A 47 -16.40 -11.80 -9.02
C MET A 47 -17.38 -11.17 -8.02
N GLU A 48 -18.69 -11.33 -8.24
CA GLU A 48 -19.73 -10.83 -7.34
C GLU A 48 -19.71 -11.57 -6.00
N GLN A 49 -19.64 -12.90 -6.00
CA GLN A 49 -19.54 -13.74 -4.81
C GLN A 49 -18.27 -13.44 -3.99
N LYS A 50 -17.14 -13.22 -4.66
CA LYS A 50 -15.89 -12.77 -4.03
C LYS A 50 -15.96 -11.31 -3.54
N GLY A 51 -17.06 -10.61 -3.79
CA GLY A 51 -17.29 -9.25 -3.33
C GLY A 51 -16.45 -8.21 -4.08
N VAL A 52 -15.95 -8.53 -5.27
CA VAL A 52 -15.09 -7.65 -6.07
C VAL A 52 -15.85 -6.37 -6.44
N PHE A 53 -17.07 -6.48 -6.96
CA PHE A 53 -17.89 -5.30 -7.31
C PHE A 53 -18.20 -4.42 -6.09
N ARG A 54 -18.51 -5.03 -4.94
CA ARG A 54 -18.75 -4.30 -3.69
C ARG A 54 -17.51 -3.56 -3.22
N THR A 55 -16.34 -4.18 -3.32
CA THR A 55 -15.05 -3.58 -2.92
C THR A 55 -14.66 -2.43 -3.86
N TYR A 56 -14.80 -2.61 -5.18
CA TYR A 56 -14.57 -1.54 -6.16
C TYR A 56 -15.52 -0.37 -5.96
N GLY A 57 -16.82 -0.62 -5.74
CA GLY A 57 -17.80 0.43 -5.45
C GLY A 57 -17.49 1.19 -4.16
N ALA A 58 -17.08 0.47 -3.11
CA ALA A 58 -16.63 1.09 -1.86
C ALA A 58 -15.37 1.95 -2.09
N MET A 59 -14.40 1.46 -2.86
CA MET A 59 -13.17 2.19 -3.18
C MET A 59 -13.46 3.47 -3.97
N LEU A 60 -14.38 3.42 -4.95
CA LEU A 60 -14.84 4.62 -5.67
C LEU A 60 -15.52 5.62 -4.73
N SER A 61 -16.32 5.13 -3.78
CA SER A 61 -16.97 5.98 -2.77
C SER A 61 -15.96 6.61 -1.81
N VAL A 62 -14.92 5.87 -1.41
CA VAL A 62 -13.79 6.39 -0.63
C VAL A 62 -13.08 7.47 -1.44
N ARG A 63 -12.71 7.20 -2.70
CA ARG A 63 -12.08 8.19 -3.57
C ARG A 63 -12.94 9.46 -3.71
N ALA A 64 -14.25 9.32 -3.86
CA ALA A 64 -15.17 10.46 -3.95
C ALA A 64 -15.23 11.26 -2.63
N LYS A 65 -15.25 10.59 -1.47
CA LYS A 65 -15.18 11.26 -0.17
C LYS A 65 -13.85 12.00 0.02
N VAL A 66 -12.74 11.37 -0.35
CA VAL A 66 -11.41 11.97 -0.22
C VAL A 66 -11.29 13.18 -1.18
N ALA A 67 -11.72 13.06 -2.44
CA ALA A 67 -11.72 14.18 -3.39
C ALA A 67 -12.65 15.35 -3.00
N LYS A 68 -13.68 15.10 -2.18
CA LYS A 68 -14.57 16.15 -1.65
C LYS A 68 -13.93 16.90 -0.47
N GLN A 69 -13.09 16.21 0.31
CA GLN A 69 -12.58 16.71 1.58
C GLN A 69 -11.14 17.25 1.47
N TYR A 70 -10.38 16.73 0.50
CA TYR A 70 -8.96 17.01 0.31
C TYR A 70 -8.72 17.44 -1.13
N SER A 71 -7.93 18.50 -1.32
CA SER A 71 -7.53 18.98 -2.64
C SER A 71 -6.40 18.12 -3.24
N ALA A 72 -6.01 18.41 -4.48
CA ALA A 72 -4.85 17.76 -5.09
C ALA A 72 -3.55 18.05 -4.30
N GLU A 73 -3.41 19.28 -3.78
CA GLU A 73 -2.28 19.68 -2.94
C GLU A 73 -2.25 18.91 -1.61
N ASP A 74 -3.41 18.65 -1.00
CA ASP A 74 -3.48 17.84 0.23
C ASP A 74 -3.00 16.40 -0.01
N PHE A 75 -3.29 15.83 -1.17
CA PHE A 75 -2.80 14.51 -1.56
C PHE A 75 -1.28 14.48 -1.77
N GLU A 76 -0.69 15.52 -2.36
CA GLU A 76 0.76 15.64 -2.49
C GLU A 76 1.43 15.72 -1.12
N LEU A 77 0.90 16.57 -0.23
CA LEU A 77 1.40 16.69 1.15
C LEU A 77 1.29 15.36 1.92
N MET A 78 0.17 14.63 1.76
CA MET A 78 0.01 13.31 2.37
C MET A 78 0.97 12.27 1.77
N SER A 79 1.21 12.32 0.46
CA SER A 79 2.17 11.45 -0.23
C SER A 79 3.60 11.68 0.26
N ASP A 80 3.99 12.94 0.43
CA ASP A 80 5.31 13.31 0.95
C ASP A 80 5.46 12.90 2.41
N ALA A 81 4.43 13.10 3.23
CA ALA A 81 4.40 12.66 4.62
C ALA A 81 4.49 11.12 4.72
N PHE A 82 3.77 10.39 3.85
CA PHE A 82 3.83 8.94 3.79
C PHE A 82 5.20 8.44 3.35
N THR A 83 5.80 9.07 2.34
CA THR A 83 7.16 8.75 1.85
C THR A 83 8.21 9.03 2.92
N SER A 84 8.07 10.14 3.66
CA SER A 84 8.92 10.46 4.80
C SER A 84 8.81 9.39 5.89
N LEU A 85 7.60 8.95 6.22
CA LEU A 85 7.37 7.89 7.20
C LEU A 85 7.97 6.55 6.76
N LEU A 86 7.86 6.18 5.48
CA LEU A 86 8.56 5.02 4.93
C LEU A 86 10.08 5.18 4.99
N GLY A 87 10.59 6.39 4.74
CA GLY A 87 12.00 6.73 4.92
C GLY A 87 12.48 6.55 6.37
N LEU A 88 11.67 6.94 7.35
CA LEU A 88 11.92 6.71 8.77
C LEU A 88 11.92 5.21 9.11
N LEU A 89 10.94 4.45 8.62
CA LEU A 89 10.91 3.00 8.79
C LEU A 89 12.15 2.32 8.21
N ARG A 90 12.61 2.76 7.03
CA ARG A 90 13.86 2.27 6.43
C ARG A 90 15.09 2.60 7.27
N LYS A 91 15.15 3.80 7.86
CA LYS A 91 16.23 4.19 8.78
C LYS A 91 16.21 3.36 10.07
N LEU A 92 15.03 3.08 10.62
CA LEU A 92 14.89 2.19 11.78
C LEU A 92 15.29 0.74 11.45
N ALA A 93 15.06 0.31 10.22
CA ALA A 93 15.50 -0.97 9.70
C ALA A 93 16.99 -0.98 9.29
N SER A 94 17.76 0.09 9.49
CA SER A 94 19.18 0.09 9.14
C SER A 94 19.98 -0.86 10.05
N PRO A 95 21.04 -1.52 9.55
CA PRO A 95 21.84 -2.45 10.33
C PRO A 95 22.39 -1.83 11.63
N GLU A 96 22.72 -0.55 11.60
CA GLU A 96 23.26 0.20 12.75
C GLU A 96 22.21 0.34 13.86
N VAL A 97 20.97 0.70 13.51
CA VAL A 97 19.87 0.83 14.47
C VAL A 97 19.45 -0.55 15.00
N GLN A 98 19.39 -1.55 14.13
CA GLN A 98 19.10 -2.93 14.54
C GLN A 98 20.16 -3.46 15.53
N THR A 99 21.45 -3.20 15.27
CA THR A 99 22.54 -3.60 16.16
C THR A 99 22.43 -2.90 17.52
N LEU A 100 22.10 -1.61 17.53
CA LEU A 100 21.88 -0.86 18.77
C LEU A 100 20.69 -1.42 19.56
N LEU A 101 19.58 -1.70 18.90
CA LEU A 101 18.39 -2.29 19.52
C LEU A 101 18.67 -3.69 20.08
N GLN A 102 19.38 -4.55 19.34
CA GLN A 102 19.79 -5.87 19.80
C GLN A 102 20.63 -5.78 21.07
N ARG A 103 21.66 -4.92 21.08
CA ARG A 103 22.50 -4.70 22.26
C ARG A 103 21.69 -4.19 23.45
N MET A 104 20.71 -3.32 23.23
CA MET A 104 19.85 -2.82 24.32
C MET A 104 18.95 -3.91 24.92
N VAL A 105 18.45 -4.83 24.10
CA VAL A 105 17.61 -5.95 24.55
C VAL A 105 18.42 -7.02 25.28
N GLU A 106 19.70 -7.17 24.94
CA GLU A 106 20.61 -8.10 25.62
C GLU A 106 21.07 -7.61 27.00
N ILE A 107 21.05 -6.29 27.26
CA ILE A 107 21.45 -5.72 28.56
C ILE A 107 20.62 -6.30 29.72
N PRO A 108 19.26 -6.27 29.72
CA PRO A 108 18.47 -6.88 30.78
C PRO A 108 18.61 -8.40 30.85
N ALA A 109 18.82 -9.07 29.71
CA ALA A 109 18.95 -10.53 29.66
C ALA A 109 20.26 -11.03 30.30
N GLY A 110 21.31 -10.21 30.29
CA GLY A 110 22.59 -10.48 30.96
C GLY A 110 22.67 -9.95 32.40
N LEU A 111 21.68 -9.19 32.86
CA LEU A 111 21.64 -8.64 34.22
C LEU A 111 20.80 -9.54 35.12
N ASP A 112 21.47 -10.25 36.03
CA ASP A 112 20.78 -10.98 37.09
C ASP A 112 20.33 -10.00 38.18
N LEU A 113 19.19 -9.34 37.93
CA LEU A 113 18.61 -8.34 38.82
C LEU A 113 18.26 -8.90 40.20
N GLY A 114 18.15 -10.23 40.34
CA GLY A 114 17.91 -10.92 41.61
C GLY A 114 19.14 -11.03 42.53
N THR A 115 20.35 -10.85 42.00
CA THR A 115 21.62 -10.94 42.77
C THR A 115 22.32 -9.60 42.98
N SER A 116 21.66 -8.49 42.59
CA SER A 116 22.20 -7.13 42.74
C SER A 116 22.44 -6.78 44.22
N GLN A 117 23.69 -6.85 44.66
CA GLN A 117 24.08 -6.50 46.02
C GLN A 117 24.04 -4.98 46.21
N SER A 118 23.50 -4.53 47.34
CA SER A 118 23.51 -3.11 47.70
C SER A 118 24.95 -2.60 47.78
N VAL A 119 25.27 -1.60 46.97
CA VAL A 119 26.62 -1.02 46.92
C VAL A 119 26.73 0.03 48.01
N GLY A 120 27.63 -0.18 48.98
CA GLY A 120 27.90 0.80 50.03
C GLY A 120 28.63 2.07 49.51
N PRO A 121 28.79 3.12 50.33
CA PRO A 121 29.38 4.40 49.91
C PRO A 121 30.78 4.26 49.28
N VAL A 122 31.61 3.37 49.82
CA VAL A 122 32.96 3.07 49.28
C VAL A 122 32.87 2.28 47.97
N GLY A 123 31.90 1.37 47.87
CA GLY A 123 31.63 0.62 46.65
C GLY A 123 31.15 1.51 45.51
N LEU A 124 30.36 2.55 45.81
CA LEU A 124 29.89 3.53 44.82
C LEU A 124 31.07 4.31 44.23
N VAL A 125 32.01 4.76 45.07
CA VAL A 125 33.22 5.44 44.60
C VAL A 125 34.08 4.51 43.76
N LYS A 126 34.26 3.25 44.19
CA LYS A 126 35.01 2.25 43.42
C LYS A 126 34.33 1.93 42.08
N ALA A 127 33.02 1.81 42.06
CA ALA A 127 32.23 1.59 40.85
C ALA A 127 32.32 2.78 39.88
N ALA A 128 32.26 4.01 40.39
CA ALA A 128 32.45 5.22 39.59
C ALA A 128 33.84 5.31 38.94
N TYR A 129 34.85 4.68 39.54
CA TYR A 129 36.20 4.57 38.99
C TYR A 129 36.41 3.38 38.04
N SER A 130 35.44 2.48 37.89
CA SER A 130 35.53 1.37 36.95
C SER A 130 35.49 1.87 35.50
N ASP A 131 36.20 1.17 34.62
CA ASP A 131 36.29 1.54 33.20
C ASP A 131 34.93 1.40 32.50
N ASP A 132 34.10 0.44 32.90
CA ASP A 132 32.74 0.24 32.36
C ASP A 132 31.82 1.43 32.67
N VAL A 133 31.83 1.93 33.92
CA VAL A 133 31.01 3.09 34.31
C VAL A 133 31.50 4.37 33.63
N LYS A 134 32.82 4.55 33.49
CA LYS A 134 33.40 5.68 32.74
C LYS A 134 33.02 5.62 31.26
N GLN A 135 33.08 4.45 30.64
CA GLN A 135 32.67 4.27 29.24
C GLN A 135 31.18 4.55 29.05
N GLY A 136 30.32 4.02 29.92
CA GLY A 136 28.88 4.29 29.89
C GLY A 136 28.54 5.78 30.04
N LEU A 137 29.18 6.46 31.00
CA LEU A 137 29.05 7.91 31.17
C LEU A 137 29.59 8.67 29.95
N GLY A 138 30.68 8.21 29.34
CA GLY A 138 31.23 8.77 28.10
C GLY A 138 30.24 8.71 26.95
N VAL A 139 29.62 7.55 26.72
CA VAL A 139 28.57 7.37 25.71
C VAL A 139 27.37 8.29 26.00
N LEU A 140 26.91 8.38 27.26
CA LEU A 140 25.83 9.29 27.64
C LEU A 140 26.16 10.76 27.36
N ILE A 141 27.40 11.19 27.64
CA ILE A 141 27.86 12.55 27.34
C ILE A 141 27.89 12.79 25.84
N GLU A 142 28.35 11.84 25.02
CA GLU A 142 28.34 11.96 23.56
C GLU A 142 26.93 12.02 23.00
N LEU A 143 26.02 11.18 23.49
CA LEU A 143 24.59 11.24 23.15
C LEU A 143 24.00 12.61 23.53
N THR A 144 24.31 13.11 24.73
CA THR A 144 23.85 14.43 25.20
C THR A 144 24.40 15.56 24.32
N LYS A 145 25.67 15.49 23.91
CA LYS A 145 26.29 16.43 22.97
C LYS A 145 25.63 16.37 21.59
N ALA A 146 25.31 15.17 21.10
CA ALA A 146 24.61 14.98 19.83
C ALA A 146 23.19 15.56 19.88
N LEU A 147 22.46 15.35 20.98
CA LEU A 147 21.16 15.97 21.21
C LEU A 147 21.26 17.50 21.27
N GLY A 148 22.32 18.05 21.86
CA GLY A 148 22.58 19.50 21.85
C GLY A 148 22.78 20.08 20.44
N LYS A 149 23.34 19.29 19.52
CA LYS A 149 23.52 19.69 18.10
C LYS A 149 22.23 19.66 17.28
N LEU A 150 21.18 18.95 17.73
CA LEU A 150 19.87 18.95 17.06
C LEU A 150 19.10 20.28 17.23
N LYS A 151 19.52 21.13 18.17
CA LYS A 151 18.92 22.46 18.38
C LYS A 151 19.50 23.54 17.45
N GLY A 152 20.43 23.17 16.55
CA GLY A 152 21.03 24.02 15.53
C GLY A 152 20.48 23.71 14.16
#